data_AF-A0A1I8NQ32-F1
#
_entry.id   AF-A0A1I8NQ32-F1
#
_cell.length_a   1.000
_cell.length_b   1.000
_cell.length_c   1.000
_cell.angle_alpha   90.00
_cell.angle_beta   90.00
_cell.angle_gamma   90.00
#
_symmetry.space_group_name_H-M   'P 1'
#
loop_
_entity.id
_entity.type
_entity.pdbx_description
1 polymer ?
#
loop_
_entity_poly.entity_id
_entity_poly.type
_entity_poly.pdbx_seq_one_letter_code
_entity_poly.pdbx_strand_id
1 'polypeptide(L)'
;MKELDELNTIYLIENRLDAKKSKPWTTILRRNNGSVDFSRKWTDYQEGFGDAPNGEFFIGLNKLHTLTANAPHELLVILKDWDNEMRYAHYANFKIGSAGEKYAIKELGEYTGDAGDALEGHKGMRFSTSDQNNDASSSNCALDNNGAWWFKDCFNSHLNGPYKTQEKSHENGVTWDTWKPVYSLKFAAMKIRKISI
;
A
#
# COMPACT_ATOMS: atom_id res chain seq x y z
N MET A 1 -7.74 0.10 25.69
CA MET A 1 -8.94 -0.64 25.24
C MET A 1 -9.10 -0.54 23.72
N LYS A 2 -9.26 0.66 23.12
CA LYS A 2 -9.38 0.82 21.65
C LYS A 2 -8.20 0.28 20.82
N GLU A 3 -6.96 0.43 21.28
CA GLU A 3 -5.78 -0.09 20.57
C GLU A 3 -5.68 -1.63 20.62
N LEU A 4 -6.12 -2.25 21.73
CA LEU A 4 -6.20 -3.71 21.84
C LEU A 4 -7.27 -4.28 20.90
N ASP A 5 -8.42 -3.62 20.77
CA ASP A 5 -9.48 -4.04 19.84
C ASP A 5 -9.04 -3.95 18.37
N GLU A 6 -8.27 -2.92 18.03
CA GLU A 6 -7.65 -2.77 16.71
C GLU A 6 -6.64 -3.88 16.43
N LEU A 7 -5.69 -4.11 17.33
CA LEU A 7 -4.70 -5.18 17.19
C LEU A 7 -5.36 -6.56 17.10
N ASN A 8 -6.41 -6.79 17.88
CA ASN A 8 -7.16 -8.04 17.85
C ASN A 8 -7.89 -8.22 16.51
N THR A 9 -8.48 -7.16 15.96
CA THR A 9 -9.17 -7.25 14.67
C THR A 9 -8.17 -7.41 13.51
N ILE A 10 -7.01 -6.74 13.54
CA ILE A 10 -5.90 -6.98 12.59
C ILE A 10 -5.47 -8.44 12.66
N TYR A 11 -5.26 -8.95 13.88
CA TYR A 11 -4.90 -10.36 14.10
C TYR A 11 -5.98 -11.29 13.54
N LEU A 12 -7.27 -11.00 13.71
CA LEU A 12 -8.35 -11.81 13.13
C LEU A 12 -8.38 -11.78 11.60
N ILE A 13 -8.11 -10.62 10.96
CA ILE A 13 -8.01 -10.51 9.50
C ILE A 13 -6.84 -11.38 8.99
N GLU A 14 -5.68 -11.29 9.64
CA GLU A 14 -4.52 -12.10 9.30
C GLU A 14 -4.84 -13.59 9.45
N ASN A 15 -5.34 -14.03 10.62
CA ASN A 15 -5.60 -15.44 10.87
C ASN A 15 -6.66 -16.06 9.94
N ARG A 16 -7.66 -15.29 9.51
CA ARG A 16 -8.65 -15.76 8.53
C ARG A 16 -8.00 -16.16 7.21
N LEU A 17 -6.96 -15.43 6.80
CA LEU A 17 -6.17 -15.73 5.61
C LEU A 17 -5.09 -16.80 5.89
N ASP A 18 -4.82 -17.11 7.16
CA ASP A 18 -3.76 -18.04 7.60
C ASP A 18 -4.18 -19.50 7.66
N ALA A 19 -5.46 -19.85 7.41
CA ALA A 19 -6.01 -21.19 7.67
C ALA A 19 -5.26 -22.39 7.05
N LYS A 20 -4.29 -22.16 6.14
CA LYS A 20 -3.38 -23.19 5.60
C LYS A 20 -1.91 -22.76 5.38
N LYS A 21 -1.46 -21.57 5.84
CA LYS A 21 -0.13 -21.02 5.47
C LYS A 21 0.72 -20.67 6.70
N SER A 22 1.83 -21.40 6.91
CA SER A 22 2.68 -21.36 8.13
C SER A 22 3.65 -20.18 8.26
N LYS A 23 3.59 -19.17 7.39
CA LYS A 23 4.57 -18.06 7.38
C LYS A 23 3.97 -16.77 7.94
N PRO A 24 4.76 -15.96 8.67
CA PRO A 24 4.28 -14.68 9.18
C PRO A 24 4.15 -13.64 8.04
N TRP A 25 3.27 -12.68 8.26
CA TRP A 25 3.14 -11.50 7.41
C TRP A 25 4.32 -10.53 7.62
N THR A 26 4.82 -9.96 6.53
CA THR A 26 5.84 -8.90 6.54
C THR A 26 5.18 -7.59 6.14
N THR A 27 5.13 -6.62 7.06
CA THR A 27 4.64 -5.26 6.75
C THR A 27 5.62 -4.55 5.84
N ILE A 28 5.12 -4.02 4.72
CA ILE A 28 5.90 -3.30 3.71
C ILE A 28 5.57 -1.80 3.64
N LEU A 29 4.40 -1.42 4.15
CA LEU A 29 3.91 -0.05 4.26
C LEU A 29 3.09 0.06 5.56
N ARG A 30 3.25 1.15 6.32
CA ARG A 30 2.36 1.49 7.43
C ARG A 30 2.14 3.00 7.52
N ARG A 31 0.86 3.41 7.62
CA ARG A 31 0.35 4.78 7.83
C ARG A 31 -0.62 4.75 9.02
N ASN A 32 -0.48 5.65 9.99
CA ASN A 32 -1.32 5.68 11.19
C ASN A 32 -1.37 7.02 11.95
N ASN A 33 -0.46 7.96 11.70
CA ASN A 33 -0.37 9.19 12.49
C ASN A 33 0.23 10.41 11.77
N GLY A 34 0.77 10.23 10.56
CA GLY A 34 1.41 11.31 9.79
C GLY A 34 2.77 11.76 10.32
N SER A 35 3.45 10.95 11.15
CA SER A 35 4.77 11.31 11.70
C SER A 35 5.88 11.25 10.66
N VAL A 36 5.67 10.57 9.53
CA VAL A 36 6.65 10.44 8.46
C VAL A 36 6.11 11.10 7.19
N ASP A 37 6.94 11.95 6.57
CA ASP A 37 6.64 12.50 5.25
C ASP A 37 6.82 11.43 4.15
N PHE A 38 5.80 11.23 3.32
CA PHE A 38 5.80 10.32 2.17
C PHE A 38 5.97 11.06 0.83
N SER A 39 6.08 12.39 0.82
CA SER A 39 6.40 13.21 -0.35
C SER A 39 7.89 13.15 -0.69
N ARG A 40 8.39 11.93 -0.90
CA ARG A 40 9.81 11.61 -1.03
C ARG A 40 10.24 11.41 -2.49
N LYS A 41 11.54 11.51 -2.73
CA LYS A 41 12.15 11.34 -4.05
C LYS A 41 12.36 9.86 -4.40
N TRP A 42 12.72 9.60 -5.65
CA TRP A 42 12.96 8.24 -6.15
C TRP A 42 13.92 7.44 -5.27
N THR A 43 15.08 8.01 -4.93
CA THR A 43 16.12 7.33 -4.14
C THR A 43 15.60 6.91 -2.76
N ASP A 44 14.85 7.76 -2.07
CA ASP A 44 14.26 7.43 -0.77
C ASP A 44 13.30 6.24 -0.89
N TYR A 45 12.48 6.21 -1.95
CA TYR A 45 11.58 5.08 -2.20
C TYR A 45 12.32 3.80 -2.61
N GLN A 46 13.48 3.89 -3.26
CA GLN A 46 14.32 2.73 -3.53
C GLN A 46 14.88 2.11 -2.25
N GLU A 47 15.39 2.94 -1.35
CA GLU A 47 16.07 2.54 -0.12
C GLU A 47 15.08 2.16 1.00
N GLY A 48 13.94 2.83 1.07
CA GLY A 48 13.00 2.75 2.17
C GLY A 48 13.26 3.84 3.20
N PHE A 49 12.25 4.14 4.01
CA PHE A 49 12.29 5.23 4.99
C PHE A 49 11.26 5.03 6.10
N GLY A 50 11.42 5.79 7.18
CA GLY A 50 10.51 5.81 8.34
C GLY A 50 10.95 4.89 9.49
N ASP A 51 10.05 4.70 10.45
CA ASP A 51 10.36 4.19 11.78
C ASP A 51 9.85 2.75 11.98
N ALA A 52 10.31 1.84 11.13
CA ALA A 52 9.96 0.42 11.23
C ALA A 52 10.42 -0.21 12.57
N PRO A 53 9.71 -1.22 13.12
CA PRO A 53 8.47 -1.80 12.60
C PRO A 53 7.19 -1.15 13.16
N ASN A 54 7.33 -0.25 14.14
CA ASN A 54 6.20 0.21 14.97
C ASN A 54 5.64 1.58 14.56
N GLY A 55 6.41 2.40 13.83
CA GLY A 55 5.97 3.69 13.30
C GLY A 55 5.47 3.62 11.86
N GLU A 56 5.32 4.78 11.22
CA GLU A 56 5.06 4.86 9.79
C GLU A 56 6.33 4.59 9.00
N PHE A 57 6.23 3.78 7.95
CA PHE A 57 7.39 3.46 7.11
C PHE A 57 6.97 2.91 5.75
N PHE A 58 7.93 2.92 4.83
CA PHE A 58 7.90 2.13 3.60
C PHE A 58 9.20 1.31 3.51
N ILE A 59 9.08 0.03 3.20
CA ILE A 59 10.19 -0.94 3.27
C ILE A 59 11.32 -0.71 2.27
N GLY A 60 11.06 0.08 1.22
CA GLY A 60 11.97 0.31 0.09
C GLY A 60 11.72 -0.63 -1.08
N LEU A 61 11.71 -0.09 -2.30
CA LEU A 61 11.42 -0.83 -3.54
C LEU A 61 12.49 -1.89 -3.83
N ASN A 62 13.76 -1.63 -3.50
CA ASN A 62 14.83 -2.62 -3.68
C ASN A 62 14.57 -3.89 -2.85
N LYS A 63 14.21 -3.69 -1.58
CA LYS A 63 13.91 -4.79 -0.67
C LYS A 63 12.61 -5.50 -1.06
N LEU A 64 11.58 -4.74 -1.42
CA LEU A 64 10.29 -5.29 -1.87
C LEU A 64 10.44 -6.14 -3.15
N HIS A 65 11.21 -5.66 -4.13
CA HIS A 65 11.51 -6.42 -5.34
C HIS A 65 12.27 -7.71 -5.01
N THR A 66 13.32 -7.61 -4.20
CA THR A 66 14.11 -8.79 -3.78
C THR A 66 13.23 -9.85 -3.14
N LEU A 67 12.34 -9.46 -2.22
CA LEU A 67 11.43 -10.39 -1.55
C LEU A 67 10.48 -11.08 -2.54
N THR A 68 9.80 -10.29 -3.39
CA THR A 68 8.78 -10.80 -4.30
C THR A 68 9.33 -11.51 -5.54
N ALA A 69 10.59 -11.25 -5.93
CA ALA A 69 11.27 -11.99 -6.98
C ALA A 69 11.77 -13.37 -6.52
N ASN A 70 12.15 -13.51 -5.24
CA ASN A 70 12.72 -14.74 -4.70
C ASN A 70 11.69 -15.85 -4.46
N ALA A 71 10.41 -15.51 -4.31
CA ALA A 71 9.32 -16.48 -4.18
C ALA A 71 7.96 -15.80 -4.42
N PRO A 72 6.92 -16.57 -4.78
CA PRO A 72 5.56 -16.04 -4.82
C PRO A 72 5.13 -15.53 -3.44
N HIS A 73 4.52 -14.34 -3.42
CA HIS A 73 3.97 -13.72 -2.23
C HIS A 73 2.53 -13.32 -2.49
N GLU A 74 1.68 -13.46 -1.49
CA GLU A 74 0.38 -12.79 -1.49
C GLU A 74 0.50 -11.41 -0.84
N LEU A 75 -0.44 -10.52 -1.16
CA LEU A 75 -0.54 -9.17 -0.60
C LEU A 75 -1.82 -9.05 0.22
N LEU A 76 -1.70 -8.42 1.38
CA LEU A 76 -2.80 -8.02 2.24
C LEU A 76 -2.71 -6.51 2.48
N VAL A 77 -3.78 -5.80 2.21
CA VAL A 77 -3.97 -4.39 2.53
C VAL A 77 -5.01 -4.31 3.64
N ILE A 78 -4.69 -3.61 4.73
CA ILE A 78 -5.58 -3.39 5.88
C ILE A 78 -5.82 -1.90 6.02
N LEU A 79 -7.07 -1.51 6.13
CA LEU A 79 -7.51 -0.12 6.11
C LEU A 79 -8.41 0.17 7.32
N LYS A 80 -8.31 1.38 7.87
CA LYS A 80 -9.21 1.88 8.92
C LYS A 80 -9.60 3.33 8.64
N ASP A 81 -10.87 3.64 8.82
CA ASP A 81 -11.36 5.01 8.72
C ASP A 81 -11.34 5.74 10.07
N TRP A 82 -11.84 6.98 10.11
CA TRP A 82 -11.89 7.78 11.33
C TRP A 82 -12.98 7.33 12.33
N ASP A 83 -14.00 6.61 11.84
CA ASP A 83 -15.05 5.98 12.65
C ASP A 83 -14.63 4.62 13.24
N ASN A 84 -13.41 4.17 12.91
CA ASN A 84 -12.79 2.91 13.32
C ASN A 84 -13.42 1.66 12.66
N GLU A 85 -14.11 1.83 11.55
CA GLU A 85 -14.46 0.76 10.64
C GLU A 85 -13.17 0.25 9.98
N MET A 86 -13.00 -1.08 9.91
CA MET A 86 -11.86 -1.69 9.23
C MET A 86 -12.30 -2.56 8.05
N ARG A 87 -11.50 -2.49 6.98
CA ARG A 87 -11.66 -3.26 5.75
C ARG A 87 -10.33 -3.82 5.30
N TYR A 88 -10.38 -4.83 4.44
CA TYR A 88 -9.18 -5.39 3.83
C TYR A 88 -9.36 -5.70 2.35
N ALA A 89 -8.23 -5.71 1.66
CA ALA A 89 -8.08 -6.21 0.30
C ALA A 89 -6.93 -7.22 0.29
N HIS A 90 -7.19 -8.42 -0.21
CA HIS A 90 -6.22 -9.49 -0.34
C HIS A 90 -6.05 -9.85 -1.81
N TYR A 91 -4.81 -10.11 -2.22
CA TYR A 91 -4.47 -10.55 -3.56
C TYR A 91 -3.65 -11.83 -3.47
N ALA A 92 -4.11 -12.88 -4.16
CA ALA A 92 -3.51 -14.21 -4.09
C ALA A 92 -2.04 -14.28 -4.58
N ASN A 93 -1.57 -13.26 -5.28
CA ASN A 93 -0.19 -13.10 -5.72
C ASN A 93 0.17 -11.61 -5.83
N PHE A 94 1.44 -11.26 -5.62
CA PHE A 94 1.96 -9.91 -5.71
C PHE A 94 3.46 -9.92 -6.00
N LYS A 95 3.84 -9.24 -7.10
CA LYS A 95 5.23 -9.11 -7.51
C LYS A 95 5.48 -7.80 -8.20
N ILE A 96 6.61 -7.18 -7.87
CA ILE A 96 7.08 -5.96 -8.54
C ILE A 96 8.33 -6.23 -9.37
N GLY A 97 8.49 -5.45 -10.43
CA GLY A 97 9.63 -5.51 -11.34
C GLY A 97 10.92 -5.01 -10.70
N SER A 98 12.01 -5.16 -11.43
CA SER A 98 13.32 -4.61 -11.05
C SER A 98 13.37 -3.08 -11.17
N ALA A 99 14.48 -2.48 -10.72
CA ALA A 99 14.75 -1.05 -10.94
C ALA A 99 14.75 -0.68 -12.44
N GLY A 100 15.25 -1.56 -13.32
CA GLY A 100 15.23 -1.37 -14.77
C GLY A 100 13.82 -1.39 -15.37
N GLU A 101 12.89 -2.10 -14.72
CA GLU A 101 11.47 -2.13 -15.06
C GLU A 101 10.66 -1.07 -14.31
N LYS A 102 11.34 -0.14 -13.62
CA LYS A 102 10.73 0.91 -12.79
C LYS A 102 9.75 0.34 -11.75
N TYR A 103 10.10 -0.81 -11.19
CA TYR A 103 9.35 -1.49 -10.13
C TYR A 103 7.88 -1.74 -10.45
N ALA A 104 7.49 -1.91 -11.73
CA ALA A 104 6.09 -2.07 -12.10
C ALA A 104 5.41 -3.24 -11.37
N ILE A 105 4.11 -3.15 -11.06
CA ILE A 105 3.35 -4.29 -10.52
C ILE A 105 3.23 -5.34 -11.63
N LYS A 106 4.07 -6.38 -11.60
CA LYS A 106 4.16 -7.42 -12.64
C LYS A 106 3.05 -8.45 -12.50
N GLU A 107 2.75 -8.82 -11.27
CA GLU A 107 1.76 -9.85 -10.96
C GLU A 107 0.89 -9.32 -9.81
N LEU A 108 -0.43 -9.40 -10.02
CA LEU A 108 -1.46 -9.13 -9.02
C LEU A 108 -2.51 -10.23 -9.20
N GLY A 109 -2.60 -11.10 -8.20
CA GLY A 109 -3.44 -12.29 -8.23
C GLY A 109 -4.91 -11.98 -7.98
N GLU A 110 -5.74 -13.03 -7.96
CA GLU A 110 -7.17 -12.91 -7.68
C GLU A 110 -7.43 -12.14 -6.39
N TYR A 111 -8.33 -11.17 -6.48
CA TYR A 111 -8.77 -10.32 -5.37
C TYR A 111 -9.79 -11.03 -4.49
N THR A 112 -9.63 -10.90 -3.17
CA THR A 112 -10.69 -11.17 -2.20
C THR A 112 -10.67 -10.09 -1.12
N GLY A 113 -11.82 -9.80 -0.50
CA GLY A 113 -11.88 -8.81 0.58
C GLY A 113 -13.19 -8.04 0.59
N ASP A 114 -13.27 -7.08 1.50
CA ASP A 114 -14.44 -6.23 1.71
C ASP A 114 -14.18 -4.74 1.51
N ALA A 115 -12.95 -4.36 1.11
CA ALA A 115 -12.59 -2.97 0.77
C ALA A 115 -12.92 -2.57 -0.69
N GLY A 116 -13.37 -3.50 -1.52
CA GLY A 116 -13.32 -3.36 -2.99
C GLY A 116 -11.89 -3.36 -3.55
N ASP A 117 -11.77 -3.55 -4.85
CA ASP A 117 -10.48 -3.69 -5.54
C ASP A 117 -10.01 -2.36 -6.15
N ALA A 118 -9.34 -1.54 -5.34
CA ALA A 118 -8.77 -0.27 -5.78
C ALA A 118 -7.33 -0.39 -6.32
N LEU A 119 -6.75 -1.60 -6.37
CA LEU A 119 -5.37 -1.81 -6.85
C LEU A 119 -5.32 -2.43 -8.25
N GLU A 120 -6.37 -3.09 -8.74
CA GLU A 120 -6.38 -3.71 -10.07
C GLU A 120 -6.04 -2.72 -11.19
N GLY A 121 -6.55 -1.48 -11.11
CA GLY A 121 -6.22 -0.42 -12.08
C GLY A 121 -4.73 -0.05 -12.14
N HIS A 122 -3.96 -0.40 -11.10
CA HIS A 122 -2.53 -0.15 -10.98
C HIS A 122 -1.65 -1.31 -11.47
N LYS A 123 -2.26 -2.45 -11.80
CA LYS A 123 -1.54 -3.61 -12.35
C LYS A 123 -0.84 -3.25 -13.65
N GLY A 124 0.43 -3.62 -13.76
CA GLY A 124 1.30 -3.30 -14.90
C GLY A 124 1.85 -1.88 -14.89
N MET A 125 1.37 -0.98 -14.02
CA MET A 125 1.87 0.39 -13.95
C MET A 125 3.25 0.44 -13.30
N ARG A 126 4.09 1.38 -13.76
CA ARG A 126 5.42 1.66 -13.19
C ARG A 126 5.29 2.53 -11.95
N PHE A 127 6.26 2.43 -11.06
CA PHE A 127 6.30 3.30 -9.89
C PHE A 127 6.76 4.70 -10.32
N SER A 128 6.16 5.74 -9.74
CA SER A 128 6.45 7.13 -10.04
C SER A 128 6.61 7.94 -8.76
N THR A 129 7.58 8.84 -8.77
CA THR A 129 7.84 9.85 -7.73
C THR A 129 7.82 11.24 -8.36
N SER A 130 7.81 12.29 -7.55
CA SER A 130 7.78 13.69 -8.04
C SER A 130 8.95 14.03 -8.98
N ASP A 131 10.11 13.42 -8.76
CA ASP A 131 11.33 13.58 -9.56
C ASP A 131 11.53 12.52 -10.64
N GLN A 132 10.64 11.53 -10.75
CA GLN A 132 10.72 10.49 -11.78
C GLN A 132 9.32 10.06 -12.27
N ASN A 133 8.78 10.82 -13.24
CA ASN A 133 7.50 10.49 -13.87
C ASN A 133 7.63 9.23 -14.76
N ASN A 134 7.00 8.14 -14.35
CA ASN A 134 6.84 6.92 -15.14
C ASN A 134 5.35 6.50 -15.28
N ASP A 135 4.42 7.40 -14.95
CA ASP A 135 3.00 7.09 -14.97
C ASP A 135 2.45 7.09 -16.40
N ALA A 136 1.19 6.67 -16.58
CA ALA A 136 0.54 6.58 -17.88
C ALA A 136 -0.23 7.86 -18.24
N SER A 137 -0.20 8.87 -17.37
CA SER A 137 -0.92 10.13 -17.56
C SER A 137 -0.14 11.08 -18.46
N SER A 138 -0.84 12.11 -18.95
CA SER A 138 -0.20 13.26 -19.57
C SER A 138 0.38 14.26 -18.56
N SER A 139 -0.01 14.18 -17.28
CA SER A 139 0.55 15.00 -16.19
C SER A 139 1.56 14.19 -15.36
N ASN A 140 2.01 14.73 -14.22
CA ASN A 140 2.86 14.00 -13.27
C ASN A 140 2.04 13.74 -12.02
N CYS A 141 1.40 12.57 -11.95
CA CYS A 141 0.48 12.23 -10.87
C CYS A 141 1.14 12.29 -9.49
N ALA A 142 2.42 11.92 -9.40
CA ALA A 142 3.19 11.97 -8.16
C ALA A 142 3.43 13.40 -7.68
N LEU A 143 3.70 14.32 -8.61
CA LEU A 143 3.86 15.74 -8.30
C LEU A 143 2.51 16.37 -7.89
N ASP A 144 1.45 16.09 -8.64
CA ASP A 144 0.13 16.67 -8.43
C ASP A 144 -0.54 16.19 -7.13
N ASN A 145 -0.20 14.97 -6.68
CA ASN A 145 -0.84 14.33 -5.53
C ASN A 145 0.06 14.14 -4.30
N ASN A 146 1.28 14.72 -4.32
CA ASN A 146 2.18 14.76 -3.17
C ASN A 146 2.48 13.38 -2.57
N GLY A 147 2.94 12.45 -3.40
CA GLY A 147 3.30 11.10 -2.97
C GLY A 147 3.94 10.31 -4.10
N ALA A 148 4.02 9.00 -3.92
CA ALA A 148 4.57 8.11 -4.93
C ALA A 148 3.77 6.82 -5.01
N TRP A 149 3.52 6.33 -6.20
CA TRP A 149 2.71 5.12 -6.37
C TRP A 149 2.92 4.51 -7.75
N TRP A 150 2.27 3.38 -7.98
CA TRP A 150 2.09 2.81 -9.31
C TRP A 150 0.97 3.53 -10.06
N PHE A 151 1.11 4.83 -10.30
CA PHE A 151 0.05 5.66 -10.88
C PHE A 151 -0.30 5.23 -12.32
N LYS A 152 -1.60 5.30 -12.64
CA LYS A 152 -2.14 5.18 -14.00
C LYS A 152 -2.51 6.57 -14.52
N ASP A 153 -3.74 7.01 -14.27
CA ASP A 153 -4.25 8.34 -14.62
C ASP A 153 -5.45 8.71 -13.70
N CYS A 154 -5.22 9.16 -12.46
CA CYS A 154 -3.98 8.99 -11.70
C CYS A 154 -4.03 7.75 -10.81
N PHE A 155 -5.11 7.54 -10.04
CA PHE A 155 -5.23 6.39 -9.14
C PHE A 155 -6.67 6.08 -8.74
N ASN A 156 -6.88 4.85 -8.28
CA ASN A 156 -8.02 4.46 -7.45
C ASN A 156 -7.60 4.16 -6.00
N SER A 157 -6.29 3.97 -5.76
CA SER A 157 -5.69 3.89 -4.43
C SER A 157 -4.40 4.70 -4.38
N HIS A 158 -4.18 5.41 -3.26
CA HIS A 158 -2.94 6.15 -3.03
C HIS A 158 -2.57 6.11 -1.55
N LEU A 159 -2.02 4.98 -1.10
CA LEU A 159 -1.67 4.80 0.32
C LEU A 159 -0.41 5.58 0.75
N ASN A 160 0.33 6.14 -0.20
CA ASN A 160 1.51 6.98 0.00
C ASN A 160 1.21 8.48 -0.04
N GLY A 161 -0.06 8.89 -0.12
CA GLY A 161 -0.42 10.31 -0.11
C GLY A 161 -0.15 10.99 1.24
N PRO A 162 -0.30 12.31 1.31
CA PRO A 162 -0.19 13.06 2.56
C PRO A 162 -1.18 12.51 3.59
N TYR A 163 -0.74 12.43 4.84
CA TYR A 163 -1.61 11.99 5.93
C TYR A 163 -2.53 13.14 6.33
N LYS A 164 -3.82 13.01 6.05
CA LYS A 164 -4.80 14.07 6.32
C LYS A 164 -5.89 13.59 7.28
N THR A 165 -6.24 14.46 8.23
CA THR A 165 -7.29 14.22 9.22
C THR A 165 -8.68 14.57 8.67
N GLN A 166 -9.74 14.16 9.38
CA GLN A 166 -11.16 14.27 8.97
C GLN A 166 -11.65 15.70 8.67
N GLU A 167 -10.84 16.74 8.85
CA GLU A 167 -11.27 18.13 8.75
C GLU A 167 -11.74 18.56 7.33
N LYS A 168 -11.42 17.82 6.25
CA LYS A 168 -11.86 18.13 4.87
C LYS A 168 -12.00 16.89 3.97
N SER A 169 -12.67 17.06 2.82
CA SER A 169 -12.63 16.13 1.68
C SER A 169 -11.22 16.09 1.10
N HIS A 170 -10.62 14.90 0.97
CA HIS A 170 -9.20 14.76 0.63
C HIS A 170 -9.01 13.83 -0.56
N GLU A 171 -8.95 14.39 -1.76
CA GLU A 171 -8.72 13.64 -3.01
C GLU A 171 -7.33 13.00 -3.07
N ASN A 172 -6.31 13.66 -2.53
CA ASN A 172 -4.92 13.19 -2.61
C ASN A 172 -4.36 12.60 -1.30
N GLY A 173 -5.20 12.31 -0.29
CA GLY A 173 -4.76 11.78 1.01
C GLY A 173 -4.31 10.31 0.99
N VAL A 174 -4.42 9.61 2.12
CA VAL A 174 -4.27 8.14 2.17
C VAL A 174 -5.56 7.50 1.68
N THR A 175 -5.68 7.19 0.38
CA THR A 175 -6.98 6.89 -0.26
C THR A 175 -7.15 5.43 -0.70
N TRP A 176 -8.42 4.97 -0.70
CA TRP A 176 -8.89 3.70 -1.25
C TRP A 176 -10.33 3.87 -1.78
N ASP A 177 -10.47 4.24 -3.05
CA ASP A 177 -11.70 4.84 -3.58
C ASP A 177 -12.87 3.86 -3.68
N THR A 178 -12.61 2.56 -3.82
CA THR A 178 -13.67 1.55 -3.87
C THR A 178 -14.39 1.33 -2.54
N TRP A 179 -13.82 1.81 -1.44
CA TRP A 179 -14.46 1.79 -0.13
C TRP A 179 -14.96 3.19 0.27
N LYS A 180 -14.07 4.20 0.29
CA LYS A 180 -14.42 5.58 0.64
C LYS A 180 -13.81 6.55 -0.39
N PRO A 181 -14.59 6.99 -1.39
CA PRO A 181 -14.10 7.97 -2.36
C PRO A 181 -13.90 9.34 -1.70
N VAL A 182 -12.87 10.07 -2.12
CA VAL A 182 -12.56 11.43 -1.62
C VAL A 182 -12.34 11.45 -0.09
N TYR A 183 -11.63 10.45 0.43
CA TYR A 183 -11.44 10.24 1.87
C TYR A 183 -10.00 9.89 2.21
N SER A 184 -9.44 10.53 3.24
CA SER A 184 -8.14 10.15 3.79
C SER A 184 -8.30 9.23 4.99
N LEU A 185 -7.84 8.00 4.85
CA LEU A 185 -7.92 6.96 5.87
C LEU A 185 -7.05 7.28 7.10
N LYS A 186 -7.51 6.80 8.26
CA LYS A 186 -6.82 6.92 9.55
C LYS A 186 -5.70 5.90 9.69
N PHE A 187 -5.82 4.73 9.07
CA PHE A 187 -4.77 3.73 9.05
C PHE A 187 -4.75 3.02 7.71
N ALA A 188 -3.55 2.73 7.24
CA ALA A 188 -3.34 1.83 6.12
C ALA A 188 -2.06 1.02 6.36
N ALA A 189 -2.11 -0.27 6.08
CA ALA A 189 -0.92 -1.10 6.03
C ALA A 189 -0.98 -2.03 4.81
N MET A 190 0.17 -2.21 4.16
CA MET A 190 0.37 -3.28 3.19
C MET A 190 1.31 -4.31 3.81
N LYS A 191 0.95 -5.59 3.65
CA LYS A 191 1.73 -6.72 4.15
C LYS A 191 1.85 -7.77 3.07
N ILE A 192 3.01 -8.42 2.97
CA ILE A 192 3.21 -9.55 2.07
C ILE A 192 3.51 -10.82 2.86
N ARG A 193 3.14 -11.96 2.30
CA ARG A 193 3.49 -13.26 2.86
C ARG A 193 3.90 -14.24 1.78
N LYS A 194 5.03 -14.91 1.99
CA LYS A 194 5.52 -15.95 1.08
C LYS A 194 4.53 -17.11 1.03
N ILE A 195 4.12 -17.48 -0.16
CA ILE A 195 3.27 -18.64 -0.43
C ILE A 195 4.16 -19.89 -0.35
N SER A 196 3.72 -20.91 0.38
CA SER A 196 4.36 -22.23 0.32
C SER A 196 3.73 -22.97 -0.85
N ILE A 197 4.57 -23.37 -1.80
CA ILE A 197 4.21 -24.25 -2.91
C ILE A 197 4.41 -25.69 -2.42
#